data_AF-A0A822IK85-F1
#
_entry.id   AF-A0A822IK85-F1
#
_cell.length_a   1.000
_cell.length_b   1.000
_cell.length_c   1.000
_cell.angle_alpha   90.00
_cell.angle_beta   90.00
_cell.angle_gamma   90.00
#
_symmetry.space_group_name_H-M   'P 1'
#
loop_
_entity.id
_entity.type
_entity.pdbx_description
1 polymer ?
#
loop_
_entity_poly.entity_id
_entity_poly.type
_entity_poly.pdbx_seq_one_letter_code
_entity_poly.pdbx_strand_id
1 'polypeptide(L)'
;MGFIRQIKQRGKIYYEEVENQWINGKCVQKHIRSLGTDPKNPTTILIEPVHFSYLALRLMQDALTPSDLFEILENMGQPIRKDELKKISISYDFEKKTYYISLSYKKKSKL
;
A
#
# COMPACT_ATOMS: atom_id res chain seq x y z
N MET A 1 1.85 -19.04 -1.04
CA MET A 1 1.63 -18.33 0.25
C MET A 1 2.69 -17.25 0.36
N GLY A 2 2.28 -15.99 0.54
CA GLY A 2 3.20 -14.85 0.64
C GLY A 2 3.85 -14.75 2.01
N PHE A 3 5.00 -14.08 2.10
CA PHE A 3 5.67 -13.75 3.35
C PHE A 3 6.32 -12.37 3.30
N ILE A 4 6.64 -11.83 4.47
CA ILE A 4 7.25 -10.50 4.60
C ILE A 4 8.77 -10.64 4.58
N ARG A 5 9.42 -9.95 3.65
CA ARG A 5 10.88 -9.84 3.55
C ARG A 5 11.36 -8.49 4.08
N GLN A 6 12.46 -8.49 4.82
CA GLN A 6 13.16 -7.28 5.24
C GLN A 6 14.26 -6.89 4.24
N ILE A 7 14.41 -5.58 4.00
CA ILE A 7 15.41 -5.04 3.07
C ILE A 7 16.06 -3.81 3.71
N LYS A 8 17.39 -3.75 3.68
CA LYS A 8 18.14 -2.58 4.12
C LYS A 8 18.44 -1.69 2.92
N GLN A 9 17.89 -0.47 2.93
CA GLN A 9 18.08 0.50 1.85
C GLN A 9 18.43 1.87 2.45
N ARG A 10 19.55 2.46 2.02
CA ARG A 10 20.00 3.81 2.45
C ARG A 10 19.99 3.99 3.98
N GLY A 11 20.47 2.98 4.71
CA GLY A 11 20.54 3.00 6.18
C GLY A 11 19.22 2.77 6.91
N LYS A 12 18.10 2.51 6.20
CA LYS A 12 16.80 2.22 6.79
C LYS A 12 16.36 0.79 6.48
N ILE A 13 15.49 0.26 7.32
CA ILE A 13 14.85 -1.05 7.12
C ILE A 13 13.48 -0.81 6.48
N TYR A 14 13.25 -1.52 5.38
CA TYR A 14 12.00 -1.57 4.64
C TYR A 14 11.49 -3.01 4.60
N TYR A 15 10.19 -3.14 4.36
CA TYR A 15 9.49 -4.40 4.32
C TYR A 15 8.75 -4.53 2.98
N GLU A 16 8.79 -5.73 2.42
CA GLU A 16 8.08 -6.09 1.19
C GLU A 16 7.31 -7.38 1.42
N GLU A 17 6.12 -7.44 0.84
CA GLU A 17 5.38 -8.69 0.71
C GLU A 17 5.82 -9.38 -0.59
N VAL A 18 6.25 -10.64 -0.48
CA VAL A 18 6.77 -11.44 -1.60
C VAL A 18 6.14 -12.82 -1.59
N GLU A 19 6.11 -13.48 -2.75
CA GLU A 19 5.73 -14.88 -2.87
C GLU A 19 6.84 -15.68 -3.56
N ASN A 20 6.96 -16.95 -3.20
CA ASN A 20 7.85 -17.87 -3.91
C ASN A 20 7.19 -18.31 -5.21
N GLN A 21 7.96 -18.29 -6.29
CA GLN A 21 7.59 -18.76 -7.61
C GLN A 21 8.68 -19.68 -8.14
N TRP A 22 8.30 -20.84 -8.69
CA TRP A 22 9.24 -21.74 -9.34
C TRP A 22 9.32 -21.43 -10.84
N ILE A 23 10.51 -21.14 -11.34
CA ILE A 23 10.78 -20.88 -12.75
C ILE A 23 11.97 -21.73 -13.16
N ASN A 24 11.78 -22.62 -14.13
CA ASN A 24 12.83 -23.50 -14.67
C ASN A 24 13.63 -24.26 -13.59
N GLY A 25 12.94 -24.82 -12.59
CA GLY A 25 13.57 -25.56 -11.49
C GLY A 25 14.26 -24.70 -10.42
N LYS A 26 14.21 -23.36 -10.55
CA LYS A 26 14.73 -22.42 -9.55
C LYS A 26 13.59 -21.74 -8.80
N CYS A 27 13.67 -21.72 -7.47
CA CYS A 27 12.77 -20.91 -6.64
C CYS A 27 13.23 -19.44 -6.66
N VAL A 28 12.37 -18.55 -7.13
CA VAL A 28 12.58 -17.10 -7.16
C VAL A 28 11.52 -16.40 -6.32
N GLN A 29 11.84 -15.22 -5.79
CA GLN A 29 10.89 -14.39 -5.05
C GLN A 29 10.27 -13.36 -5.99
N LYS A 30 8.95 -13.42 -6.14
CA LYS A 30 8.16 -12.42 -6.85
C LYS A 30 7.66 -11.37 -5.88
N HIS A 31 7.91 -10.10 -6.19
CA HIS A 31 7.47 -8.97 -5.37
C HIS A 31 5.97 -8.70 -5.56
N ILE A 32 5.22 -8.69 -4.46
CA ILE A 32 3.78 -8.36 -4.43
C ILE A 32 3.60 -6.85 -4.23
N ARG A 33 4.03 -6.32 -3.08
CA ARG A 33 3.92 -4.90 -2.74
C ARG A 33 4.97 -4.46 -1.71
N SER A 34 5.27 -3.16 -1.68
CA SER A 34 6.00 -2.56 -0.58
C SER A 34 5.09 -2.37 0.62
N LEU A 35 5.58 -2.63 1.84
CA LEU A 35 4.86 -2.34 3.08
C LEU A 35 5.38 -1.04 3.74
N GLY A 36 6.51 -0.51 3.25
CA GLY A 36 7.18 0.65 3.85
C GLY A 36 8.07 0.24 5.01
N THR A 37 8.10 1.06 6.07
CA THR A 37 8.99 0.84 7.24
C THR A 37 8.31 0.16 8.42
N ASP A 38 6.98 -0.01 8.36
CA ASP A 38 6.20 -0.70 9.38
C ASP A 38 5.30 -1.75 8.69
N PRO A 39 5.63 -3.05 8.78
CA PRO A 39 4.87 -4.09 8.12
C PRO A 39 3.48 -4.30 8.74
N LYS A 40 3.23 -3.82 9.98
CA LYS A 40 1.91 -3.92 10.61
C LYS A 40 0.95 -2.86 10.10
N ASN A 41 1.47 -1.75 9.57
CA ASN A 41 0.69 -0.63 9.06
C ASN A 41 1.18 -0.27 7.66
N PRO A 42 0.90 -1.11 6.64
CA PRO A 42 1.42 -0.94 5.31
C PRO A 42 0.99 0.41 4.71
N THR A 43 1.94 1.05 4.05
CA THR A 43 1.70 2.34 3.40
C THR A 43 1.34 2.21 1.93
N THR A 44 1.52 1.04 1.31
CA THR A 44 1.04 0.74 -0.04
C THR A 44 0.10 -0.45 0.03
N ILE A 45 -1.10 -0.26 -0.50
CA ILE A 45 -2.20 -1.19 -0.35
C ILE A 45 -2.74 -1.52 -1.74
N LEU A 46 -2.91 -2.81 -2.02
CA LEU A 46 -3.62 -3.28 -3.20
C LEU A 46 -5.10 -2.94 -3.03
N ILE A 47 -5.68 -2.33 -4.06
CA ILE A 47 -7.07 -1.89 -4.02
C ILE A 47 -7.87 -2.56 -5.15
N GLU A 48 -9.12 -2.90 -4.87
CA GLU A 48 -10.01 -3.49 -5.87
C GLU A 48 -10.48 -2.42 -6.88
N PRO A 49 -10.78 -2.78 -8.14
CA PRO A 49 -11.20 -1.83 -9.17
C PRO A 49 -12.41 -0.97 -8.76
N VAL A 50 -13.37 -1.56 -8.02
CA VAL A 50 -14.56 -0.85 -7.53
C VAL A 50 -14.18 0.27 -6.56
N HIS A 51 -13.28 0.00 -5.63
CA HIS A 51 -12.82 1.01 -4.68
C HIS A 51 -11.90 2.04 -5.34
N PHE A 52 -11.05 1.62 -6.28
CA PHE A 52 -10.20 2.54 -7.04
C PHE A 52 -11.02 3.57 -7.82
N SER A 53 -12.02 3.11 -8.57
CA SER A 53 -12.90 3.99 -9.37
C SER A 53 -13.68 4.95 -8.49
N TYR A 54 -14.22 4.48 -7.36
CA TYR A 54 -14.89 5.33 -6.37
C TYR A 54 -13.96 6.40 -5.80
N LEU A 55 -12.75 6.03 -5.36
CA LEU A 55 -11.78 6.99 -4.82
C LEU A 55 -11.36 8.03 -5.87
N ALA A 56 -11.12 7.61 -7.11
CA ALA A 56 -10.79 8.51 -8.21
C ALA A 56 -11.91 9.53 -8.47
N LEU A 57 -13.18 9.08 -8.48
CA LEU A 57 -14.33 9.96 -8.64
C LEU A 57 -14.42 10.98 -7.50
N ARG A 58 -14.31 10.52 -6.24
CA ARG A 58 -14.40 11.39 -5.06
C ARG A 58 -13.26 12.40 -4.99
N LEU A 59 -12.05 12.02 -5.42
CA LEU A 59 -10.91 12.94 -5.57
C LEU A 59 -11.21 14.04 -6.58
N MET A 60 -11.74 13.69 -7.75
CA MET A 60 -12.06 14.67 -8.80
C MET A 60 -13.19 15.62 -8.41
N GLN A 61 -14.05 15.20 -7.47
CA GLN A 61 -15.13 16.01 -6.90
C GLN A 61 -14.70 16.87 -5.71
N ASP A 62 -13.43 16.79 -5.29
CA ASP A 62 -12.92 17.41 -4.04
C ASP A 62 -13.74 17.00 -2.80
N ALA A 63 -14.26 15.77 -2.81
CA ALA A 63 -15.18 15.25 -1.80
C ALA A 63 -14.60 14.07 -1.00
N LEU A 64 -13.34 13.69 -1.26
CA LEU A 64 -12.70 12.59 -0.55
C LEU A 64 -12.09 13.07 0.76
N THR A 65 -12.59 12.56 1.89
CA THR A 65 -11.98 12.80 3.21
C THR A 65 -11.05 11.65 3.62
N PRO A 66 -10.09 11.89 4.54
CA PRO A 66 -9.30 10.82 5.14
C PRO A 66 -10.14 9.74 5.83
N SER A 67 -11.27 10.13 6.46
CA SER A 67 -12.17 9.21 7.13
C SER A 67 -12.83 8.23 6.15
N ASP A 68 -13.35 8.74 5.02
CA ASP A 68 -13.96 7.92 3.97
C ASP A 68 -12.96 6.88 3.45
N LEU A 69 -11.71 7.32 3.24
CA LEU A 69 -10.64 6.45 2.80
C LEU A 69 -10.33 5.36 3.84
N PHE A 70 -10.20 5.72 5.11
CA PHE A 70 -9.89 4.75 6.15
C PHE A 70 -11.00 3.71 6.30
N GLU A 71 -12.26 4.11 6.22
CA GLU A 71 -13.39 3.19 6.27
C GLU A 71 -13.34 2.17 5.11
N ILE A 72 -13.08 2.63 3.88
CA ILE A 72 -12.91 1.73 2.73
C ILE A 72 -11.79 0.72 2.98
N LEU A 73 -10.64 1.18 3.45
CA LEU A 73 -9.49 0.31 3.66
C LEU A 73 -9.70 -0.67 4.83
N GLU A 74 -10.40 -0.26 5.88
CA GLU A 74 -10.78 -1.12 7.00
C GLU A 74 -11.78 -2.19 6.57
N ASN A 75 -12.77 -1.82 5.75
CA ASN A 75 -13.73 -2.76 5.17
C ASN A 75 -13.06 -3.79 4.24
N MET A 76 -11.93 -3.43 3.64
CA MET A 76 -11.06 -4.36 2.91
C MET A 76 -10.16 -5.23 3.81
N GLY A 77 -10.30 -5.13 5.14
CA GLY A 77 -9.49 -5.86 6.12
C GLY A 77 -8.04 -5.41 6.20
N GLN A 78 -7.70 -4.23 5.69
CA GLN A 78 -6.33 -3.73 5.73
C GLN A 78 -6.04 -3.10 7.10
N PRO A 79 -4.90 -3.40 7.73
CA PRO A 79 -4.50 -2.72 8.95
C PRO A 79 -4.04 -1.30 8.61
N ILE A 80 -4.74 -0.29 9.12
CA ILE A 80 -4.48 1.12 8.83
C ILE A 80 -4.12 1.89 10.10
N ARG A 81 -3.08 2.71 9.98
CA ARG A 81 -2.73 3.68 11.00
C ARG A 81 -3.55 4.96 10.83
N LYS A 82 -4.35 5.33 11.82
CA LYS A 82 -5.18 6.56 11.81
C LYS A 82 -4.43 7.83 12.21
N ASP A 83 -3.13 7.91 11.91
CA ASP A 83 -2.35 9.15 12.06
C ASP A 83 -2.83 10.19 11.03
N GLU A 84 -2.47 11.46 11.23
CA GLU A 84 -2.86 12.54 10.32
C GLU A 84 -2.33 12.33 8.89
N LEU A 85 -3.26 12.08 7.96
CA LEU A 85 -2.94 11.82 6.56
C LEU A 85 -2.62 13.14 5.85
N LYS A 86 -1.45 13.19 5.19
CA LYS A 86 -1.01 14.37 4.45
C LYS A 86 -1.50 14.37 3.01
N LYS A 87 -1.43 13.21 2.35
CA LYS A 87 -1.85 13.01 0.97
C LYS A 87 -2.01 11.52 0.68
N ILE A 88 -2.68 11.23 -0.43
CA ILE A 88 -2.69 9.91 -1.05
C ILE A 88 -2.10 9.96 -2.45
N SER A 89 -1.76 8.79 -2.97
CA SER A 89 -1.50 8.58 -4.38
C SER A 89 -2.22 7.32 -4.81
N ILE A 90 -3.01 7.39 -5.86
CA ILE A 90 -3.63 6.23 -6.49
C ILE A 90 -2.88 5.93 -7.79
N SER A 91 -2.60 4.66 -8.06
CA SER A 91 -1.81 4.26 -9.22
C SER A 91 -2.27 2.92 -9.78
N TYR A 92 -2.07 2.74 -11.08
CA TYR A 92 -2.28 1.48 -11.78
C TYR A 92 -0.96 1.00 -12.38
N ASP A 93 -0.60 -0.25 -12.12
CA ASP A 93 0.55 -0.91 -12.71
C ASP A 93 0.10 -1.65 -13.98
N PHE A 94 0.55 -1.17 -15.15
CA PHE A 94 0.17 -1.75 -16.44
C PHE A 94 0.75 -3.14 -16.70
N GLU A 95 1.90 -3.47 -16.10
CA GLU A 95 2.55 -4.77 -16.26
C GLU A 95 1.84 -5.82 -15.40
N LYS A 96 1.61 -5.48 -14.14
CA LYS A 96 0.98 -6.38 -13.16
C LYS A 96 -0.55 -6.39 -13.22
N LYS A 97 -1.14 -5.41 -13.90
CA LYS A 97 -2.59 -5.18 -13.97
C LYS A 97 -3.23 -4.99 -12.59
N THR A 98 -2.50 -4.34 -11.68
CA THR A 98 -2.90 -4.13 -10.28
C THR A 98 -3.08 -2.66 -9.95
N TYR A 99 -4.03 -2.38 -9.06
CA TYR A 99 -4.30 -1.03 -8.56
C TYR A 99 -3.72 -0.89 -7.16
N TYR A 100 -3.15 0.26 -6.86
CA TYR A 100 -2.58 0.57 -5.57
C TYR A 100 -3.04 1.93 -5.07
N ILE A 101 -3.11 2.04 -3.75
CA ILE A 101 -3.13 3.30 -3.05
C ILE A 101 -1.94 3.38 -2.09
N SER A 102 -1.26 4.52 -2.11
CA SER A 102 -0.15 4.84 -1.22
C SER A 102 -0.54 5.95 -0.26
N LEU A 103 -0.34 5.70 1.04
CA LEU A 103 -0.67 6.60 2.14
C LEU A 103 0.58 7.36 2.59
N SER A 104 0.50 8.69 2.58
CA SER A 104 1.56 9.56 3.10
C SER A 104 1.04 10.33 4.31
N TYR A 105 1.60 10.03 5.49
CA TYR A 105 1.22 10.69 6.74
C TYR A 105 2.08 11.92 7.01
N LYS A 106 1.54 12.88 7.77
CA LYS A 106 2.36 13.97 8.31
C LYS A 106 3.42 13.39 9.24
N LYS A 107 4.65 13.89 9.14
CA LYS A 107 5.68 13.55 10.12
C LYS A 107 5.24 14.16 11.44
N LYS A 108 5.16 13.36 12.52
CA LYS A 108 5.13 13.91 13.87
C LYS A 108 6.41 14.72 14.02
N SER A 109 6.28 16.04 14.20
CA SER A 109 7.44 16.86 14.53
C SER A 109 8.04 16.28 15.80
N LYS A 110 9.35 16.06 15.82
CA LYS A 110 10.03 15.82 17.09
C LYS A 110 9.97 17.16 17.82
N LEU A 111 9.04 17.28 18.78
CA LEU A 111 9.17 18.24 19.87
C LEU A 111 10.42 17.90 20.67
#